data_AF-A0A9X3V493-F1
#
_entry.id   AF-A0A9X3V493-F1
#
_cell.length_a   1.000
_cell.length_b   1.000
_cell.length_c   1.000
_cell.angle_alpha   90.00
_cell.angle_beta   90.00
_cell.angle_gamma   90.00
#
_symmetry.space_group_name_H-M   'P 1'
#
loop_
_entity.id
_entity.type
_entity.pdbx_description
1 polymer ?
#
loop_
_entity_poly.entity_id
_entity_poly.type
_entity_poly.pdbx_seq_one_letter_code
_entity_poly.pdbx_strand_id
1 'polypeptide(L)'
;MEVAWAMRASFYSRRGVARVGWFGGPLLASVALGMHHIGFWRFHMQDATVPTVALTLVLAPLLEELAFRGGLQELLRSGFRVLEVADRQPLSWANLLTTVVFCACHLPSHSVQLVFAIAIPSIFLGYLYEITRSLTLCVAMHMWFNTCLLMAFWWM
;
A
#
# COMPACT_ATOMS: atom_id res chain seq x y z
N MET A 1 -34.93 23.73 -9.48
CA MET A 1 -34.06 22.55 -9.68
C MET A 1 -32.56 22.85 -9.50
N GLU A 2 -32.11 24.08 -9.69
CA GLU A 2 -30.71 24.52 -9.49
C GLU A 2 -30.19 24.44 -8.04
N VAL A 3 -31.03 24.72 -7.04
CA VAL A 3 -30.61 24.84 -5.62
C VAL A 3 -30.18 23.49 -5.00
N ALA A 4 -30.74 22.38 -5.49
CA ALA A 4 -30.42 21.04 -4.98
C ALA A 4 -29.02 20.55 -5.41
N TRP A 5 -28.49 21.07 -6.52
CA TRP A 5 -27.16 20.71 -7.02
C TRP A 5 -26.06 21.43 -6.22
N ALA A 6 -26.26 22.72 -5.92
CA ALA A 6 -25.35 23.51 -5.10
C ALA A 6 -25.21 22.99 -3.66
N MET A 7 -26.31 22.50 -3.07
CA MET A 7 -26.26 21.89 -1.73
C MET A 7 -25.54 20.53 -1.71
N ARG A 8 -25.62 19.71 -2.77
CA ARG A 8 -24.83 18.46 -2.87
C ARG A 8 -23.34 18.71 -3.05
N ALA A 9 -22.97 19.74 -3.82
CA ALA A 9 -21.57 20.13 -4.01
C ALA A 9 -20.94 20.63 -2.69
N SER A 10 -21.70 21.32 -1.84
CA SER A 10 -21.22 21.78 -0.53
C SER A 10 -20.97 20.64 0.47
N PHE A 11 -21.65 19.50 0.36
CA PHE A 11 -21.49 18.38 1.30
C PHE A 11 -20.26 17.50 1.01
N TYR A 12 -19.76 17.52 -0.22
CA TYR A 12 -18.52 16.79 -0.58
C TYR A 12 -17.24 17.53 -0.16
N SER A 13 -17.35 18.82 0.20
CA SER A 13 -16.19 19.68 0.53
C SER A 13 -15.76 19.63 2.01
N ARG A 14 -16.49 18.95 2.91
CA ARG A 14 -16.25 19.03 4.37
C ARG A 14 -16.29 17.69 5.10
N ARG A 15 -15.63 16.65 4.58
CA ARG A 15 -15.16 15.55 5.45
C ARG A 15 -13.66 15.65 5.57
N GLY A 16 -13.24 16.06 6.75
CA GLY A 16 -11.87 16.39 7.11
C GLY A 16 -10.90 15.32 6.64
N VAL A 17 -10.09 15.68 5.66
CA VAL A 17 -8.73 15.14 5.56
C VAL A 17 -8.03 15.69 6.79
N ALA A 18 -8.00 14.90 7.86
CA ALA A 18 -7.04 15.12 8.93
C ALA A 18 -5.69 15.26 8.23
N ARG A 19 -5.12 16.47 8.22
CA ARG A 19 -3.77 16.70 7.73
C ARG A 19 -2.85 15.95 8.67
N VAL A 20 -2.59 14.68 8.36
CA VAL A 20 -1.50 13.93 8.98
C VAL A 20 -0.26 14.76 8.68
N GLY A 21 0.31 15.32 9.74
CA GLY A 21 1.39 16.30 9.67
C GLY A 21 2.56 15.78 8.82
N TRP A 22 3.20 16.71 8.12
CA TRP A 22 4.30 16.53 7.19
C TRP A 22 5.60 16.01 7.86
N PHE A 23 5.60 14.76 8.31
CA PHE A 23 6.79 14.03 8.76
C PHE A 23 7.10 12.78 7.90
N GLY A 24 6.38 12.59 6.79
CA GLY A 24 6.36 11.35 6.02
C GLY A 24 7.70 11.00 5.34
N GLY A 25 8.40 11.94 4.72
CA GLY A 25 9.60 11.62 3.91
C GLY A 25 10.71 10.86 4.68
N PRO A 26 11.15 11.35 5.86
CA PRO A 26 12.16 10.67 6.66
C PRO A 26 11.67 9.38 7.32
N LEU A 27 10.39 9.30 7.70
CA LEU A 27 9.76 8.09 8.27
C LEU A 27 9.59 6.99 7.23
N LEU A 28 9.19 7.35 6.00
CA LEU A 28 9.09 6.44 4.86
C LEU A 28 10.46 5.89 4.46
N ALA A 29 11.49 6.75 4.46
CA ALA A 29 12.86 6.33 4.21
C ALA A 29 13.42 5.43 5.32
N SER A 30 13.07 5.67 6.59
CA SER A 30 13.54 4.85 7.71
C SER A 30 12.77 3.55 7.91
N VAL A 31 11.50 3.47 7.51
CA VAL A 31 10.76 2.19 7.40
C VAL A 31 11.32 1.35 6.25
N ALA A 32 11.56 1.95 5.08
CA ALA A 32 12.16 1.24 3.94
C ALA A 32 13.62 0.80 4.19
N LEU A 33 14.43 1.61 4.89
CA LEU A 33 15.78 1.19 5.34
C LEU A 33 15.71 0.17 6.49
N GLY A 34 14.75 0.30 7.41
CA GLY A 34 14.51 -0.68 8.48
C GLY A 34 14.15 -2.06 7.92
N MET A 35 13.37 -2.09 6.84
CA MET A 35 13.07 -3.30 6.05
C MET A 35 14.30 -3.89 5.36
N HIS A 36 15.32 -3.07 5.08
CA HIS A 36 16.57 -3.49 4.43
C HIS A 36 17.60 -4.09 5.41
N HIS A 37 17.61 -3.67 6.68
CA HIS A 37 18.62 -4.10 7.67
C HIS A 37 18.25 -5.35 8.46
N ILE A 38 17.00 -5.76 8.44
CA ILE A 38 16.60 -7.02 9.03
C ILE A 38 16.54 -8.03 7.90
N GLY A 39 17.39 -9.04 7.92
CA GLY A 39 17.24 -10.27 7.15
C GLY A 39 15.97 -11.07 7.54
N PHE A 40 14.86 -10.36 7.85
CA PHE A 40 13.60 -10.85 8.42
C PHE A 40 12.76 -11.60 7.41
N TRP A 41 12.94 -11.30 6.12
CA TRP A 41 12.19 -11.91 5.02
C TRP A 41 12.89 -13.08 4.36
N ARG A 42 14.04 -13.49 4.90
CA ARG A 42 14.62 -14.79 4.60
C ARG A 42 13.75 -15.84 5.28
N PHE A 43 12.54 -16.01 4.76
CA PHE A 43 11.57 -17.06 5.10
C PHE A 43 12.31 -18.40 5.05
N HIS A 44 12.88 -18.78 6.19
CA HIS A 44 12.96 -20.17 6.54
C HIS A 44 11.54 -20.51 6.96
N MET A 45 10.70 -20.86 5.99
CA MET A 45 9.40 -21.52 6.23
C MET A 45 9.54 -22.73 7.17
N GLN A 46 10.78 -23.17 7.41
CA GLN A 46 11.20 -24.21 8.32
C GLN A 46 11.09 -23.84 9.82
N ASP A 47 11.07 -22.55 10.21
CA ASP A 47 11.06 -22.11 11.63
C ASP A 47 9.95 -21.07 11.95
N ALA A 48 8.77 -21.20 11.35
CA ALA A 48 7.67 -20.26 11.60
C ALA A 48 7.22 -20.28 13.08
N THR A 49 7.54 -19.22 13.81
CA THR A 49 7.09 -18.99 15.20
C THR A 49 5.86 -18.08 15.24
N VAL A 50 5.10 -18.09 16.36
CA VAL A 50 3.95 -17.19 16.55
C VAL A 50 4.33 -15.71 16.33
N PRO A 51 5.47 -15.20 16.87
CA PRO A 51 5.91 -13.82 16.61
C PRO A 51 6.18 -13.54 15.14
N THR A 52 6.85 -14.44 14.41
CA THR A 52 7.15 -14.22 12.98
C THR A 52 5.87 -14.21 12.15
N VAL A 53 4.90 -15.08 12.45
CA VAL A 53 3.59 -15.09 11.79
C VAL A 53 2.83 -13.79 12.05
N ALA A 54 2.78 -13.33 13.31
CA ALA A 54 2.11 -12.07 13.65
C ALA A 54 2.75 -10.86 12.97
N LEU A 55 4.08 -10.83 12.90
CA LEU A 55 4.81 -9.75 12.23
C LEU A 55 4.51 -9.74 10.72
N THR A 56 4.54 -10.89 10.06
CA THR A 56 4.30 -10.99 8.61
C THR A 56 2.85 -10.80 8.20
N LEU A 57 1.89 -11.30 8.97
CA LEU A 57 0.47 -11.26 8.61
C LEU A 57 -0.24 -10.00 9.11
N VAL A 58 0.31 -9.29 10.10
CA VAL A 58 -0.38 -8.16 10.73
C VAL A 58 0.47 -6.90 10.67
N LEU A 59 1.66 -6.91 11.28
CA LEU A 59 2.43 -5.69 11.46
C LEU A 59 3.01 -5.18 10.14
N ALA A 60 3.58 -6.06 9.31
CA ALA A 60 4.14 -5.70 8.02
C ALA A 60 3.08 -5.12 7.07
N PRO A 61 1.93 -5.76 6.81
CA PRO A 61 0.86 -5.17 6.00
C PRO A 61 0.39 -3.80 6.50
N LEU A 62 0.28 -3.63 7.83
CA LEU A 62 -0.11 -2.34 8.41
C LEU A 62 0.91 -1.25 8.10
N LEU A 63 2.20 -1.51 8.35
CA LEU A 63 3.28 -0.55 8.12
C LEU A 63 3.47 -0.26 6.63
N GLU A 64 3.39 -1.28 5.80
CA GLU A 64 3.52 -1.17 4.34
C GLU A 64 2.39 -0.32 3.76
N GLU A 65 1.12 -0.60 4.06
CA GLU A 65 0.03 0.20 3.49
C GLU A 65 0.02 1.64 4.03
N LEU A 66 0.41 1.86 5.30
CA LEU A 66 0.62 3.21 5.83
C LEU A 66 1.71 3.95 5.05
N ALA A 67 2.83 3.28 4.77
CA ALA A 67 3.97 3.88 4.08
C ALA A 67 3.66 4.13 2.59
N PHE A 68 3.21 3.11 1.89
CA PHE A 68 3.06 3.14 0.43
C PHE A 68 1.76 3.78 -0.01
N ARG A 69 0.60 3.50 0.62
CA ARG A 69 -0.67 4.13 0.22
C ARG A 69 -0.89 5.47 0.90
N GLY A 70 -0.81 5.46 2.22
CA GLY A 70 -1.04 6.65 3.04
C GLY A 70 0.04 7.71 2.86
N GLY A 71 1.27 7.28 2.59
CA GLY A 71 2.42 8.14 2.34
C GLY A 71 2.71 8.36 0.86
N LEU A 72 3.41 7.43 0.21
CA LEU A 72 4.01 7.62 -1.11
C LEU A 72 2.97 7.86 -2.22
N GLN A 73 1.97 6.97 -2.35
CA GLN A 73 0.94 7.10 -3.37
C GLN A 73 0.12 8.37 -3.19
N GLU A 74 -0.22 8.72 -1.93
CA GLU A 74 -0.93 9.97 -1.65
C GLU A 74 -0.09 11.21 -2.00
N LEU A 75 1.21 11.19 -1.68
CA LEU A 75 2.14 12.25 -2.03
C LEU A 75 2.22 12.42 -3.56
N LEU A 76 2.46 11.33 -4.29
CA LEU A 76 2.55 11.32 -5.75
C LEU A 76 1.25 11.81 -6.40
N ARG A 77 0.11 11.30 -5.93
CA ARG A 77 -1.22 11.71 -6.41
C ARG A 77 -1.46 13.20 -6.19
N SER A 78 -1.05 13.74 -5.04
CA SER A 78 -1.16 15.17 -4.77
C SER A 78 -0.31 16.03 -5.71
N GLY A 79 0.86 15.54 -6.14
CA GLY A 79 1.72 16.19 -7.13
C GLY A 79 1.23 16.06 -8.57
N PHE A 80 0.63 14.92 -8.93
CA PHE A 80 0.10 14.65 -10.27
C PHE A 80 -1.32 15.18 -10.50
N ARG A 81 -1.95 15.82 -9.52
CA ARG A 81 -3.29 16.43 -9.65
C ARG A 81 -3.46 17.38 -10.84
N VAL A 82 -2.38 17.93 -11.38
CA VAL A 82 -2.39 18.80 -12.57
C VAL A 82 -2.49 18.01 -13.88
N LEU A 83 -2.14 16.73 -13.87
CA LEU A 83 -2.04 15.85 -15.05
C LEU A 83 -3.11 14.74 -15.11
N GLU A 84 -3.86 14.52 -14.03
CA GLU A 84 -4.90 13.49 -13.98
C GLU A 84 -6.20 13.95 -14.66
N VAL A 85 -6.43 13.44 -15.86
CA VAL A 85 -7.74 13.45 -16.52
C VAL A 85 -8.49 12.18 -16.11
N ALA A 86 -9.59 12.35 -15.38
CA ALA A 86 -10.59 11.35 -14.96
C ALA A 86 -10.31 10.54 -13.67
N ASP A 87 -11.16 10.78 -12.65
CA ASP A 87 -11.17 10.22 -11.29
C ASP A 87 -11.31 8.69 -11.13
N ARG A 88 -11.18 7.87 -12.19
CA ARG A 88 -11.55 6.43 -12.15
C ARG A 88 -10.72 5.49 -13.03
N GLN A 89 -9.48 5.84 -13.34
CA GLN A 89 -8.58 4.95 -14.08
C GLN A 89 -8.07 3.84 -13.13
N PRO A 90 -8.06 2.56 -13.54
CA PRO A 90 -7.50 1.48 -12.72
C PRO A 90 -5.98 1.57 -12.54
N LEU A 91 -5.30 2.32 -13.42
CA LEU A 91 -3.87 2.55 -13.41
C LEU A 91 -3.56 4.04 -13.42
N SER A 92 -3.43 4.63 -12.24
CA SER A 92 -2.85 5.96 -12.09
C SER A 92 -1.31 5.90 -12.12
N TRP A 93 -0.68 7.01 -12.46
CA TRP A 93 0.78 7.14 -12.34
C TRP A 93 1.26 7.03 -10.89
N ALA A 94 0.46 7.52 -9.94
CA ALA A 94 0.77 7.41 -8.52
C ALA A 94 0.80 5.94 -8.08
N ASN A 95 -0.17 5.12 -8.51
CA ASN A 95 -0.22 3.70 -8.23
C ASN A 95 0.94 2.95 -8.88
N LEU A 96 1.19 3.19 -10.17
CA LEU A 96 2.28 2.55 -10.91
C LEU A 96 3.64 2.81 -10.29
N LEU A 97 3.97 4.07 -10.00
CA LEU A 97 5.25 4.43 -9.40
C LEU A 97 5.37 3.89 -7.97
N THR A 98 4.29 3.94 -7.18
CA THR A 98 4.28 3.33 -5.84
C THR A 98 4.54 1.83 -5.92
N THR A 99 3.90 1.13 -6.87
CA THR A 99 4.12 -0.30 -7.13
C THR A 99 5.57 -0.59 -7.48
N VAL A 100 6.18 0.20 -8.37
CA VAL A 100 7.59 0.02 -8.76
C VAL A 100 8.51 0.16 -7.55
N VAL A 101 8.31 1.20 -6.73
CA VAL A 101 9.12 1.41 -5.51
C VAL A 101 8.90 0.27 -4.51
N PHE A 102 7.65 -0.14 -4.30
CA PHE A 102 7.29 -1.26 -3.44
C PHE A 102 8.01 -2.55 -3.88
N CYS A 103 7.91 -2.92 -5.15
CA CYS A 103 8.58 -4.10 -5.71
C CYS A 103 10.12 -3.99 -5.63
N ALA A 104 10.69 -2.81 -5.83
CA ALA A 104 12.12 -2.59 -5.69
C ALA A 104 12.62 -2.85 -4.27
N CYS A 105 11.84 -2.48 -3.24
CA CYS A 105 12.14 -2.81 -1.84
C CYS A 105 12.11 -4.32 -1.55
N HIS A 106 11.46 -5.13 -2.39
CA HIS A 106 11.33 -6.57 -2.22
C HIS A 106 12.43 -7.38 -2.93
N LEU A 107 13.09 -6.80 -3.95
CA LEU A 107 14.17 -7.47 -4.71
C LEU A 107 15.31 -8.04 -3.85
N PRO A 108 15.79 -7.38 -2.77
CA PRO A 108 16.86 -7.94 -1.94
C PRO A 108 16.48 -9.22 -1.19
N SER A 109 15.18 -9.43 -0.96
CA SER A 109 14.66 -10.50 -0.10
C SER A 109 14.01 -11.64 -0.87
N HIS A 110 13.68 -11.43 -2.15
CA HIS A 110 12.87 -12.34 -2.94
C HIS A 110 13.43 -12.56 -4.34
N SER A 111 13.07 -13.68 -4.96
CA SER A 111 13.38 -13.91 -6.36
C SER A 111 12.65 -12.92 -7.26
N VAL A 112 13.22 -12.65 -8.43
CA VAL A 112 12.62 -11.76 -9.44
C VAL A 112 11.20 -12.22 -9.80
N GLN A 113 10.98 -13.54 -9.90
CA GLN A 113 9.67 -14.13 -10.18
C GLN A 113 8.64 -13.80 -9.10
N LEU A 114 9.02 -13.90 -7.83
CA LEU A 114 8.14 -13.56 -6.72
C LEU A 114 7.85 -12.06 -6.66
N VAL A 115 8.83 -11.20 -6.96
CA VAL A 115 8.61 -9.75 -7.07
C VAL A 115 7.60 -9.39 -8.16
N PHE A 116 7.66 -10.06 -9.32
CA PHE A 116 6.63 -9.89 -10.36
C PHE A 116 5.24 -10.34 -9.88
N ALA A 117 5.15 -11.43 -9.12
CA ALA A 117 3.90 -11.87 -8.52
C ALA A 117 3.36 -10.87 -7.49
N ILE A 118 4.23 -10.22 -6.70
CA ILE A 118 3.90 -9.18 -5.72
C ILE A 118 3.39 -7.88 -6.39
N ALA A 119 3.80 -7.59 -7.63
CA ALA A 119 3.33 -6.41 -8.35
C ALA A 119 1.81 -6.41 -8.57
N ILE A 120 1.22 -7.58 -8.83
CA ILE A 120 -0.23 -7.73 -9.08
C ILE A 120 -1.09 -7.28 -7.88
N PRO A 121 -0.91 -7.82 -6.65
CA PRO A 121 -1.64 -7.35 -5.49
C PRO A 121 -1.32 -5.90 -5.15
N SER A 122 -0.09 -5.41 -5.38
CA SER A 122 0.24 -4.00 -5.13
C SER A 122 -0.52 -3.03 -6.04
N ILE A 123 -0.65 -3.33 -7.33
CA ILE A 123 -1.48 -2.54 -8.26
C ILE A 123 -2.95 -2.57 -7.82
N PHE A 124 -3.47 -3.75 -7.47
CA PHE A 124 -4.83 -3.90 -6.99
C PHE A 124 -5.10 -3.07 -5.73
N LEU A 125 -4.21 -3.12 -4.74
CA LEU A 125 -4.32 -2.35 -3.50
C LEU A 125 -4.25 -0.84 -3.76
N GLY A 126 -3.39 -0.40 -4.69
CA GLY A 126 -3.32 0.99 -5.09
C GLY A 126 -4.60 1.47 -5.78
N TYR A 127 -5.20 0.67 -6.64
CA TYR A 127 -6.50 0.96 -7.25
C TYR A 127 -7.62 0.98 -6.19
N LEU A 128 -7.62 0.01 -5.29
CA LEU A 128 -8.58 -0.08 -4.19
C LEU A 128 -8.50 1.16 -3.29
N TYR A 129 -7.29 1.63 -2.99
CA TYR A 129 -7.07 2.85 -2.24
C TYR A 129 -7.61 4.09 -2.96
N GLU A 130 -7.45 4.16 -4.28
CA GLU A 130 -7.95 5.29 -5.08
C GLU A 130 -9.47 5.38 -5.08
N ILE A 131 -10.16 4.25 -5.26
CA ILE A 131 -11.63 4.23 -5.33
C ILE A 131 -12.29 4.30 -3.95
N THR A 132 -11.65 3.79 -2.89
CA THR A 132 -12.26 3.72 -1.55
C THR A 132 -11.71 4.73 -0.56
N ARG A 133 -10.47 5.21 -0.77
CA ARG A 133 -9.73 6.07 0.16
C ARG A 133 -9.58 5.46 1.56
N SER A 134 -9.65 4.13 1.67
CA SER A 134 -9.65 3.40 2.92
C SER A 134 -8.36 2.59 3.10
N LEU A 135 -7.49 3.06 4.00
CA LEU A 135 -6.29 2.31 4.38
C LEU A 135 -6.64 1.00 5.10
N THR A 136 -7.68 1.00 5.93
CA THR A 136 -8.12 -0.20 6.64
C THR A 136 -8.51 -1.32 5.68
N LEU A 137 -9.16 -0.97 4.56
CA LEU A 137 -9.54 -1.95 3.55
C LEU A 137 -8.31 -2.49 2.80
N CYS A 138 -7.36 -1.62 2.45
CA CYS A 138 -6.10 -2.02 1.84
C CYS A 138 -5.30 -2.95 2.76
N VAL A 139 -5.17 -2.59 4.05
CA VAL A 139 -4.50 -3.41 5.07
C VAL A 139 -5.17 -4.77 5.16
N ALA A 140 -6.50 -4.84 5.31
CA ALA A 140 -7.22 -6.11 5.41
C ALA A 140 -7.00 -7.02 4.18
N MET A 141 -7.04 -6.44 2.97
CA MET A 141 -6.76 -7.18 1.74
C MET A 141 -5.30 -7.62 1.62
N HIS A 142 -4.35 -6.81 2.10
CA HIS A 142 -2.94 -7.18 2.14
C HIS A 142 -2.70 -8.35 3.12
N MET A 143 -3.27 -8.28 4.33
CA MET A 143 -3.23 -9.41 5.28
C MET A 143 -3.80 -10.69 4.65
N TRP A 144 -4.90 -10.58 3.90
CA TRP A 144 -5.49 -11.70 3.17
C TRP A 144 -4.54 -12.26 2.12
N PHE A 145 -3.89 -11.42 1.29
CA PHE A 145 -2.92 -11.88 0.31
C PHE A 145 -1.72 -12.59 0.96
N ASN A 146 -1.17 -12.04 2.04
CA ASN A 146 -0.08 -12.68 2.78
C ASN A 146 -0.51 -14.02 3.39
N THR A 147 -1.76 -14.13 3.85
CA THR A 147 -2.32 -15.39 4.35
C THR A 147 -2.42 -16.42 3.23
N CYS A 148 -2.97 -16.05 2.06
CA CYS A 148 -3.03 -16.93 0.89
C CYS A 148 -1.64 -17.39 0.44
N LEU A 149 -0.66 -16.47 0.41
CA LEU A 149 0.71 -16.78 0.05
C LEU A 149 1.34 -17.76 1.05
N LEU A 150 1.21 -17.48 2.35
CA LEU A 150 1.69 -18.36 3.41
C LEU A 150 1.08 -19.75 3.26
N MET A 151 -0.24 -19.86 3.08
CA MET A 151 -0.93 -21.15 2.91
C MET A 151 -0.49 -21.90 1.65
N ALA A 152 -0.21 -21.20 0.55
CA ALA A 152 0.27 -21.80 -0.68
C ALA A 152 1.66 -22.43 -0.53
N PHE A 153 2.54 -21.81 0.25
CA PHE A 153 3.91 -22.28 0.48
C PHE A 153 4.07 -23.14 1.73
N TRP A 154 3.10 -23.14 2.66
CA TRP A 154 3.14 -23.94 3.89
C TRP A 154 3.19 -25.46 3.62
N TRP A 155 2.75 -25.90 2.44
CA TRP A 155 2.69 -27.31 2.05
C TRP A 155 3.86 -27.77 1.16
N MET A 156 4.83 -26.89 0.86
CA MET A 156 5.97 -27.16 -0.02
C MET A 156 7.27 -27.23 0.78
#